data_AF-A0A932FNX0-F1
#
_entry.id   AF-A0A932FNX0-F1
#
_cell.length_a   1.000
_cell.length_b   1.000
_cell.length_c   1.000
_cell.angle_alpha   90.00
_cell.angle_beta   90.00
_cell.angle_gamma   90.00
#
_symmetry.space_group_name_H-M   'P 1'
#
loop_
_entity.id
_entity.type
_entity.pdbx_description
1 polymer ?
#
loop_
_entity_poly.entity_id
_entity_poly.type
_entity_poly.pdbx_seq_one_letter_code
_entity_poly.pdbx_strand_id
1 'polypeptide(L)'
;MLGWGPSDLERRHNIIGTVTWPINPSIELTVVGRLTSGAHYTPVVGSDINGDGARNDRAFIFNPATTTDTAVANGMTRLLAKTSGQARACLLSQLGQAAGRNTCDEPWFPSVDLQVNWRPDGWGLARRLALSLSFVNPLAGLDQLVNGENNLKGWGQPQRADNTLLYVRGFDAATQAYTYEVNERFGNTVSNAQAFRQPFLLQLQARFTYGQNAAQERFGGFGGGGGPGGGGGPGGGLAAMFGGATGGSGGGTGGGLGGANSRVANPLAQLIELKDSLKLSEDQVKRLTVVSDTLAAHSQRLGDEVRAAIAKAGSNPDPAVVFAGIRPKLEEGRRNFANAMKLAEGILTPEQWKMVPESIKNPFTGFGQPRGNQQRPAGNGGQRP
;
A
#
# COMPACT_ATOMS: atom_id res chain seq x y z
N MET A 1 -14.38 -34.62 -31.80
CA MET A 1 -13.13 -34.26 -31.11
C MET A 1 -13.44 -33.27 -30.00
N LEU A 2 -13.20 -33.65 -28.74
CA LEU A 2 -13.16 -32.71 -27.61
C LEU A 2 -11.95 -31.80 -27.84
N GLY A 3 -12.19 -30.56 -28.24
CA GLY A 3 -11.12 -29.59 -28.46
C GLY A 3 -10.68 -29.00 -27.14
N TRP A 4 -9.39 -29.14 -26.80
CA TRP A 4 -8.79 -28.41 -25.70
C TRP A 4 -8.73 -26.92 -26.05
N GLY A 5 -8.88 -26.07 -25.03
CA GLY A 5 -8.77 -24.62 -25.17
C GLY A 5 -8.65 -23.96 -23.80
N PRO A 6 -8.27 -22.67 -23.75
CA PRO A 6 -8.22 -21.86 -22.54
C PRO A 6 -9.53 -21.92 -21.74
N SER A 7 -9.49 -21.55 -20.46
CA SER A 7 -10.73 -21.43 -19.67
C SER A 7 -11.48 -20.14 -20.02
N ASP A 8 -12.81 -20.18 -20.04
CA ASP A 8 -13.68 -19.01 -20.21
C ASP A 8 -13.46 -17.98 -19.06
N LEU A 9 -12.98 -18.46 -17.91
CA LEU A 9 -12.65 -17.65 -16.73
C LEU A 9 -11.20 -17.15 -16.72
N GLU A 10 -10.38 -17.56 -17.68
CA GLU A 10 -8.98 -17.13 -17.73
C GLU A 10 -8.88 -15.63 -18.02
N ARG A 11 -7.99 -14.96 -17.29
CA ARG A 11 -7.54 -13.60 -17.58
C ARG A 11 -6.02 -13.64 -17.61
N ARG A 12 -5.47 -13.76 -18.81
CA ARG A 12 -4.04 -14.02 -19.03
C ARG A 12 -3.12 -12.97 -18.40
N HIS A 13 -3.54 -11.71 -18.41
CA HIS A 13 -2.76 -10.60 -17.87
C HIS A 13 -3.61 -9.69 -16.99
N ASN A 14 -3.03 -9.26 -15.86
CA ASN A 14 -3.60 -8.27 -14.97
C ASN A 14 -2.48 -7.36 -14.50
N ILE A 15 -2.50 -6.11 -14.98
CA ILE A 15 -1.50 -5.10 -14.67
C ILE A 15 -2.14 -4.11 -13.73
N ILE A 16 -1.52 -3.86 -12.58
CA ILE A 16 -2.01 -2.91 -11.59
C ILE A 16 -0.88 -1.92 -11.30
N GLY A 17 -1.17 -0.64 -11.46
CA GLY A 17 -0.28 0.47 -11.11
C GLY A 17 -0.91 1.28 -9.99
N THR A 18 -0.15 1.58 -8.95
CA THR A 18 -0.56 2.53 -7.90
C THR A 18 0.43 3.67 -7.86
N VAL A 19 -0.08 4.89 -8.00
CA VAL A 19 0.70 6.12 -7.89
C VAL A 19 0.17 6.88 -6.69
N THR A 20 1.01 7.06 -5.67
CA THR A 20 0.72 7.93 -4.53
C THR A 20 1.62 9.15 -4.63
N TRP A 21 0.98 10.31 -4.81
CA TRP A 21 1.64 11.60 -4.96
C TRP A 21 1.27 12.52 -3.80
N PRO A 22 2.21 12.77 -2.86
CA PRO A 22 2.03 13.80 -1.84
C PRO A 22 2.23 15.18 -2.48
N ILE A 23 1.13 15.79 -2.94
CA ILE A 23 1.14 17.10 -3.60
C ILE A 23 1.72 18.16 -2.64
N ASN A 24 1.36 18.08 -1.36
CA ASN A 24 1.93 18.88 -0.28
C ASN A 24 1.73 18.15 1.07
N PRO A 25 2.25 18.65 2.21
CA PRO A 25 2.13 17.97 3.51
C PRO A 25 0.70 17.73 4.01
N SER A 26 -0.29 18.44 3.45
CA SER A 26 -1.71 18.31 3.81
C SER A 26 -2.51 17.48 2.80
N ILE A 27 -2.09 17.37 1.54
CA ILE A 27 -2.84 16.71 0.45
C ILE A 27 -2.00 15.62 -0.18
N GLU A 28 -2.59 14.43 -0.25
CA GLU A 28 -2.06 13.27 -0.95
C GLU A 28 -3.10 12.77 -1.97
N LEU A 29 -2.65 12.53 -3.19
CA LEU A 29 -3.44 11.90 -4.23
C LEU A 29 -2.95 10.46 -4.42
N THR A 30 -3.87 9.50 -4.40
CA THR A 30 -3.61 8.13 -4.83
C THR A 30 -4.44 7.81 -6.06
N VAL A 31 -3.78 7.25 -7.07
CA VAL A 31 -4.37 6.76 -8.31
C VAL A 31 -4.09 5.28 -8.42
N VAL A 32 -5.12 4.48 -8.56
CA VAL A 32 -5.01 3.03 -8.82
C VAL A 32 -5.52 2.77 -10.22
N GLY A 33 -4.62 2.44 -11.13
CA GLY A 33 -4.96 1.99 -12.47
C GLY A 33 -4.86 0.46 -12.54
N ARG A 34 -5.83 -0.17 -13.19
CA ARG A 34 -5.79 -1.60 -13.53
C ARG A 34 -6.08 -1.78 -15.01
N LEU A 35 -5.36 -2.71 -15.63
CA LEU A 35 -5.53 -3.10 -17.02
C LEU A 35 -5.54 -4.64 -17.07
N THR A 36 -6.70 -5.21 -17.39
CA THR A 36 -6.89 -6.67 -17.42
C THR A 36 -7.10 -7.13 -18.87
N SER A 37 -6.46 -8.20 -19.29
CA SER A 37 -6.74 -8.82 -20.60
C SER A 37 -8.19 -9.28 -20.67
N GLY A 38 -8.82 -9.21 -21.83
CA GLY A 38 -10.19 -9.69 -22.01
C GLY A 38 -10.32 -11.20 -21.80
N ALA A 39 -11.57 -11.66 -21.69
CA ALA A 39 -11.87 -13.09 -21.64
C ALA A 39 -11.64 -13.76 -22.99
N HIS A 40 -11.37 -15.06 -22.95
CA HIS A 40 -11.53 -15.87 -24.14
C HIS A 40 -13.00 -16.25 -24.34
N TYR A 41 -13.45 -16.30 -25.60
CA TYR A 41 -14.77 -16.78 -25.96
C TYR A 41 -14.75 -17.60 -27.25
N THR A 42 -15.79 -18.42 -27.40
CA THR A 42 -15.97 -19.29 -28.57
C THR A 42 -17.09 -18.75 -29.46
N PRO A 43 -16.88 -18.60 -30.77
CA PRO A 43 -17.96 -18.40 -31.73
C PRO A 43 -18.95 -19.58 -31.67
N VAL A 44 -20.20 -19.31 -31.30
CA VAL A 44 -21.25 -20.32 -31.15
C VAL A 44 -22.44 -20.11 -32.08
N VAL A 45 -23.21 -21.17 -32.26
CA VAL A 45 -24.56 -21.10 -32.80
C VAL A 45 -25.51 -20.74 -31.66
N GLY A 46 -26.47 -19.85 -31.90
CA GLY A 46 -27.38 -19.33 -30.86
C GLY A 46 -28.42 -20.35 -30.35
N SER A 47 -28.43 -21.57 -30.90
CA SER A 47 -29.31 -22.67 -30.56
C SER A 47 -28.51 -23.95 -30.36
N ASP A 48 -29.11 -24.89 -29.64
CA ASP A 48 -28.65 -26.28 -29.56
C ASP A 48 -28.99 -26.99 -30.88
N ILE A 49 -27.98 -27.28 -31.70
CA ILE A 49 -28.07 -27.96 -32.98
C ILE A 49 -27.68 -29.43 -32.89
N ASN A 50 -27.02 -29.85 -31.81
CA ASN A 50 -26.56 -31.22 -31.60
C ASN A 50 -27.54 -32.06 -30.76
N GLY A 51 -28.50 -31.41 -30.10
CA GLY A 51 -29.58 -32.02 -29.33
C GLY A 51 -29.19 -32.48 -27.91
N ASP A 52 -28.06 -32.02 -27.36
CA ASP A 52 -27.59 -32.41 -26.03
C ASP A 52 -28.21 -31.58 -24.88
N GLY A 53 -29.06 -30.61 -25.22
CA GLY A 53 -29.73 -29.72 -24.29
C GLY A 53 -28.92 -28.49 -23.88
N ALA A 54 -27.70 -28.30 -24.41
CA ALA A 54 -26.83 -27.17 -24.12
C ALA A 54 -26.70 -26.21 -25.32
N ARG A 55 -26.84 -24.90 -25.06
CA ARG A 55 -26.63 -23.85 -26.08
C ARG A 55 -25.16 -23.42 -26.12
N ASN A 56 -24.28 -24.34 -26.49
CA ASN A 56 -22.84 -24.13 -26.52
C ASN A 56 -22.17 -24.67 -27.80
N ASP A 57 -22.98 -24.97 -28.82
CA ASP A 57 -22.50 -25.52 -30.08
C ASP A 57 -21.58 -24.54 -30.80
N ARG A 58 -20.40 -25.03 -31.17
CA ARG A 58 -19.39 -24.23 -31.87
C ARG A 58 -19.86 -23.96 -33.30
N ALA A 59 -19.81 -22.70 -33.72
CA ALA A 59 -20.19 -22.32 -35.07
C ALA A 59 -19.15 -22.82 -36.08
N PHE A 60 -19.61 -23.23 -37.26
CA PHE A 60 -18.74 -23.32 -38.44
C PHE A 60 -18.50 -21.92 -38.98
N ILE A 61 -17.24 -21.52 -39.13
CA ILE A 61 -16.89 -20.18 -39.60
C ILE A 61 -16.80 -20.23 -41.12
N PHE A 62 -17.90 -19.89 -41.79
CA PHE A 62 -17.98 -19.97 -43.25
C PHE A 62 -17.02 -18.99 -43.93
N ASN A 63 -16.29 -19.49 -44.94
CA ASN A 63 -15.52 -18.64 -45.82
C ASN A 63 -16.45 -18.01 -46.88
N PRO A 64 -16.66 -16.69 -46.87
CA PRO A 64 -17.59 -16.02 -47.79
C PRO A 64 -17.20 -16.17 -49.26
N ALA A 65 -15.93 -16.46 -49.56
CA ALA A 65 -15.46 -16.63 -50.94
C ALA A 65 -15.74 -18.03 -51.53
N THR A 66 -16.13 -19.01 -50.70
CA THR A 66 -16.25 -20.41 -51.13
C THR A 66 -17.55 -21.09 -50.71
N THR A 67 -18.30 -20.52 -49.75
CA THR A 67 -19.59 -21.08 -49.37
C THR A 67 -20.62 -20.90 -50.49
N THR A 68 -21.43 -21.93 -50.72
CA THR A 68 -22.53 -21.91 -51.71
C THR A 68 -23.79 -21.24 -51.17
N ASP A 69 -23.89 -21.03 -49.85
CA ASP A 69 -24.98 -20.30 -49.23
C ASP A 69 -24.77 -18.79 -49.39
N THR A 70 -25.53 -18.18 -50.28
CA THR A 70 -25.42 -16.75 -50.61
C THR A 70 -25.83 -15.84 -49.45
N ALA A 71 -26.74 -16.27 -48.58
CA ALA A 71 -27.15 -15.49 -47.41
C ALA A 71 -26.01 -15.44 -46.39
N VAL A 72 -25.37 -16.58 -46.13
CA VAL A 72 -24.20 -16.67 -45.25
C VAL A 72 -23.00 -15.96 -45.84
N ALA A 73 -22.72 -16.11 -47.14
CA ALA A 73 -21.62 -15.40 -47.82
C ALA A 73 -21.74 -13.87 -47.66
N ASN A 74 -22.94 -13.34 -47.93
CA ASN A 74 -23.21 -11.91 -47.81
C ASN A 74 -23.16 -11.44 -46.34
N GLY A 75 -23.70 -12.22 -45.41
CA GLY A 75 -23.67 -11.93 -43.98
C GLY A 75 -22.24 -11.90 -43.42
N MET A 76 -21.42 -12.90 -43.74
CA MET A 76 -20.01 -12.95 -43.35
C MET A 76 -19.21 -11.80 -43.96
N THR A 77 -19.48 -11.44 -45.22
CA THR A 77 -18.82 -10.30 -45.88
C THR A 77 -19.12 -8.99 -45.15
N ARG A 78 -20.39 -8.74 -44.79
CA ARG A 78 -20.78 -7.53 -44.03
C ARG A 78 -20.21 -7.55 -42.61
N LEU A 79 -20.28 -8.69 -41.92
CA LEU A 79 -19.70 -8.86 -40.59
C LEU A 79 -18.21 -8.56 -40.60
N LEU A 80 -17.45 -9.18 -41.51
CA LEU A 80 -16.01 -8.96 -41.60
C LEU A 80 -15.67 -7.52 -41.97
N ALA A 81 -16.46 -6.86 -42.81
CA ALA A 81 -16.26 -5.46 -43.16
C ALA A 81 -16.47 -4.51 -41.97
N LYS A 82 -17.43 -4.82 -41.08
CA LYS A 82 -17.82 -3.96 -39.95
C LYS A 82 -17.10 -4.29 -38.65
N THR A 83 -16.86 -5.56 -38.38
CA THR A 83 -16.18 -6.02 -37.15
C THR A 83 -14.70 -5.66 -37.22
N SER A 84 -14.08 -5.42 -36.07
CA SER A 84 -12.73 -4.88 -35.99
C SER A 84 -11.91 -5.53 -34.88
N GLY A 85 -10.60 -5.31 -34.93
CA GLY A 85 -9.65 -5.79 -33.92
C GLY A 85 -9.61 -7.31 -33.82
N GLN A 86 -9.70 -7.80 -32.58
CA GLN A 86 -9.45 -9.21 -32.23
C GLN A 86 -10.53 -10.15 -32.78
N ALA A 87 -11.80 -9.72 -32.81
CA ALA A 87 -12.90 -10.54 -33.34
C ALA A 87 -12.73 -10.83 -34.84
N ARG A 88 -12.37 -9.80 -35.64
CA ARG A 88 -12.11 -9.97 -37.07
C ARG A 88 -10.92 -10.91 -37.31
N ALA A 89 -9.82 -10.70 -36.58
CA ALA A 89 -8.63 -11.54 -36.70
C ALA A 89 -8.95 -13.00 -36.35
N CYS A 90 -9.74 -13.23 -35.30
CA CYS A 90 -10.19 -14.55 -34.87
C CYS A 90 -11.05 -15.27 -35.92
N LEU A 91 -11.96 -14.56 -36.58
CA LEU A 91 -12.79 -15.14 -37.65
C LEU A 91 -11.93 -15.47 -38.88
N LEU A 92 -11.06 -14.54 -39.30
CA LEU A 92 -10.22 -14.72 -40.48
C LEU A 92 -9.25 -15.92 -40.34
N SER A 93 -8.71 -16.16 -39.13
CA SER A 93 -7.78 -17.27 -38.88
C SER A 93 -8.46 -18.65 -38.88
N GLN A 94 -9.79 -18.69 -38.87
CA GLN A 94 -10.57 -19.93 -38.74
C GLN A 94 -11.61 -20.10 -39.86
N LEU A 95 -11.49 -19.37 -40.96
CA LEU A 95 -12.39 -19.53 -42.11
C LEU A 95 -12.34 -20.95 -42.67
N GLY A 96 -13.51 -21.52 -42.96
CA GLY A 96 -13.66 -22.86 -43.55
C GLY A 96 -13.57 -24.02 -42.54
N GLN A 97 -13.63 -23.75 -41.24
CA GLN A 97 -13.60 -24.79 -40.21
C GLN A 97 -14.52 -24.49 -39.03
N ALA A 98 -14.78 -25.51 -38.21
CA ALA A 98 -15.46 -25.33 -36.93
C ALA A 98 -14.62 -24.45 -35.99
N ALA A 99 -15.27 -23.53 -35.28
CA ALA A 99 -14.60 -22.63 -34.36
C ALA A 99 -13.83 -23.41 -33.29
N GLY A 100 -12.59 -22.99 -33.02
CA GLY A 100 -11.82 -23.47 -31.89
C GLY A 100 -12.46 -23.04 -30.57
N ARG A 101 -12.28 -23.86 -29.52
CA ARG A 101 -12.75 -23.52 -28.18
C ARG A 101 -11.90 -22.39 -27.63
N ASN A 102 -12.53 -21.27 -27.28
CA ASN A 102 -11.93 -20.11 -26.60
C ASN A 102 -10.72 -19.54 -27.34
N THR A 103 -10.87 -19.39 -28.66
CA THR A 103 -9.83 -18.84 -29.54
C THR A 103 -9.99 -17.36 -29.85
N CYS A 104 -11.16 -16.77 -29.58
CA CYS A 104 -11.35 -15.33 -29.70
C CYS A 104 -11.12 -14.63 -28.36
N ASP A 105 -10.61 -13.41 -28.42
CA ASP A 105 -10.31 -12.57 -27.26
C ASP A 105 -11.23 -11.36 -27.21
N GLU A 106 -11.72 -11.05 -26.01
CA GLU A 106 -12.33 -9.75 -25.73
C GLU A 106 -11.23 -8.68 -25.63
N PRO A 107 -11.57 -7.41 -25.93
CA PRO A 107 -10.64 -6.30 -25.73
C PRO A 107 -10.17 -6.20 -24.28
N TRP A 108 -9.02 -5.58 -24.09
CA TRP A 108 -8.52 -5.26 -22.76
C TRP A 108 -9.48 -4.32 -22.01
N PHE A 109 -9.62 -4.56 -20.72
CA PHE A 109 -10.49 -3.80 -19.83
C PHE A 109 -9.66 -2.90 -18.89
N PRO A 110 -9.66 -1.57 -19.10
CA PRO A 110 -9.06 -0.61 -18.18
C PRO A 110 -10.05 -0.19 -17.08
N SER A 111 -9.56 -0.09 -15.84
CA SER A 111 -10.25 0.54 -14.73
C SER A 111 -9.32 1.50 -13.99
N VAL A 112 -9.88 2.56 -13.44
CA VAL A 112 -9.15 3.55 -12.63
C VAL A 112 -9.97 3.83 -11.39
N ASP A 113 -9.30 4.03 -10.25
CA ASP A 113 -9.89 4.56 -9.04
C ASP A 113 -8.98 5.68 -8.51
N LEU A 114 -9.58 6.72 -7.92
CA LEU A 114 -8.85 7.88 -7.38
C LEU A 114 -9.22 8.08 -5.92
N GLN A 115 -8.25 8.46 -5.10
CA GLN A 115 -8.48 8.84 -3.71
C GLN A 115 -7.64 10.06 -3.35
N VAL A 116 -8.28 11.10 -2.86
CA VAL A 116 -7.64 12.31 -2.34
C VAL A 116 -7.76 12.29 -0.83
N ASN A 117 -6.62 12.27 -0.14
CA ASN A 117 -6.54 12.39 1.30
C ASN A 117 -6.09 13.81 1.66
N TRP A 118 -6.87 14.50 2.48
CA TRP A 118 -6.59 15.85 2.91
C TRP A 118 -6.63 15.99 4.43
N ARG A 119 -5.57 16.55 5.00
CA ARG A 119 -5.40 16.82 6.44
C ARG A 119 -5.11 18.31 6.62
N PRO A 120 -6.14 19.16 6.73
CA PRO A 120 -5.94 20.61 6.85
C PRO A 120 -5.13 20.97 8.10
N ASP A 121 -4.15 21.83 7.93
CA ASP A 121 -3.32 22.42 8.99
C ASP A 121 -3.64 23.89 9.28
N GLY A 122 -4.31 24.60 8.36
CA GLY A 122 -4.66 26.01 8.52
C GLY A 122 -5.91 26.34 9.37
N TRP A 123 -6.70 25.35 9.80
CA TRP A 123 -7.97 25.58 10.51
C TRP A 123 -7.86 25.56 12.05
N GLY A 124 -6.65 25.56 12.60
CA GLY A 124 -6.45 25.44 14.05
C GLY A 124 -6.81 24.06 14.62
N LEU A 125 -7.16 23.10 13.78
CA LEU A 125 -7.54 21.73 14.17
C LEU A 125 -6.33 20.81 14.40
N ALA A 126 -5.09 21.32 14.31
CA ALA A 126 -3.85 20.55 14.51
C ALA A 126 -3.83 19.19 13.79
N ARG A 127 -4.32 19.14 12.53
CA ARG A 127 -4.45 17.93 11.70
C ARG A 127 -5.33 16.81 12.31
N ARG A 128 -6.21 17.14 13.26
CA ARG A 128 -7.17 16.19 13.88
C ARG A 128 -8.30 15.79 12.94
N LEU A 129 -8.59 16.62 11.94
CA LEU A 129 -9.52 16.31 10.87
C LEU A 129 -8.76 15.72 9.68
N ALA A 130 -9.16 14.54 9.24
CA ALA A 130 -8.76 13.94 7.98
C ALA A 130 -9.99 13.77 7.10
N LEU A 131 -9.95 14.35 5.91
CA LEU A 131 -10.95 14.21 4.88
C LEU A 131 -10.40 13.27 3.80
N SER A 132 -11.22 12.35 3.32
CA SER A 132 -10.88 11.47 2.21
C SER A 132 -12.00 11.54 1.19
N LEU A 133 -11.64 11.78 -0.07
CA LEU A 133 -12.56 11.81 -1.20
C LEU A 133 -12.14 10.72 -2.17
N SER A 134 -12.97 9.71 -2.39
CA SER A 134 -12.69 8.64 -3.34
C SER A 134 -13.67 8.65 -4.51
N PHE A 135 -13.13 8.42 -5.70
CA PHE A 135 -13.83 8.31 -6.96
C PHE A 135 -13.68 6.87 -7.43
N VAL A 136 -14.78 6.12 -7.44
CA VAL A 136 -14.83 4.75 -7.93
C VAL A 136 -15.31 4.78 -9.37
N ASN A 137 -14.55 4.14 -10.26
CA ASN A 137 -14.83 4.12 -11.70
C ASN A 137 -15.10 5.52 -12.33
N PRO A 138 -14.19 6.49 -12.19
CA PRO A 138 -14.34 7.82 -12.79
C PRO A 138 -14.32 7.77 -14.33
N LEU A 139 -13.80 6.71 -14.95
CA LEU A 139 -13.83 6.52 -16.40
C LEU A 139 -15.27 6.47 -16.94
N ALA A 140 -16.19 5.82 -16.22
CA ALA A 140 -17.60 5.78 -16.62
C ALA A 140 -18.25 7.17 -16.55
N GLY A 141 -17.91 7.96 -15.52
CA GLY A 141 -18.37 9.35 -15.41
C GLY A 141 -17.80 10.23 -16.52
N LEU A 142 -16.51 10.06 -16.85
CA LEU A 142 -15.86 10.78 -17.95
C LEU A 142 -16.44 10.41 -19.33
N ASP A 143 -16.82 9.15 -19.55
CA ASP A 143 -17.47 8.74 -20.80
C ASP A 143 -18.79 9.46 -21.00
N GLN A 144 -19.62 9.51 -19.96
CA GLN A 144 -20.88 10.26 -20.00
C GLN A 144 -20.66 11.76 -20.15
N LEU A 145 -19.65 12.32 -19.47
CA LEU A 145 -19.33 13.74 -19.56
C LEU A 145 -18.83 14.15 -20.95
N VAL A 146 -17.98 13.33 -21.59
CA VAL A 146 -17.34 13.64 -22.87
C VAL A 146 -18.19 13.24 -24.05
N ASN A 147 -18.78 12.05 -24.03
CA ASN A 147 -19.52 11.49 -25.16
C ASN A 147 -21.04 11.69 -25.04
N GLY A 148 -21.54 12.06 -23.86
CA GLY A 148 -22.96 12.19 -23.58
C GLY A 148 -23.66 10.85 -23.37
N GLU A 149 -24.82 10.87 -22.71
CA GLU A 149 -25.62 9.68 -22.39
C GLU A 149 -26.04 8.88 -23.64
N ASN A 150 -26.25 9.56 -24.77
CA ASN A 150 -26.72 8.95 -26.01
C ASN A 150 -25.61 8.34 -26.88
N ASN A 151 -24.33 8.52 -26.52
CA ASN A 151 -23.19 8.07 -27.35
C ASN A 151 -22.02 7.55 -26.50
N LEU A 152 -22.33 6.93 -25.36
CA LEU A 152 -21.35 6.29 -24.49
C LEU A 152 -20.46 5.31 -25.26
N LYS A 153 -19.16 5.37 -24.99
CA LYS A 153 -18.15 4.48 -25.56
C LYS A 153 -17.89 3.24 -24.71
N GLY A 154 -18.49 3.19 -23.51
CA GLY A 154 -18.32 2.10 -22.55
C GLY A 154 -17.04 2.20 -21.73
N TRP A 155 -16.48 3.39 -21.52
CA TRP A 155 -15.26 3.50 -20.69
C TRP A 155 -15.56 3.09 -19.25
N GLY A 156 -14.63 2.37 -18.63
CA GLY A 156 -14.82 1.83 -17.29
C GLY A 156 -15.92 0.78 -17.18
N GLN A 157 -16.43 0.24 -18.30
CA GLN A 157 -17.40 -0.86 -18.31
C GLN A 157 -16.73 -2.17 -18.75
N PRO A 158 -16.98 -3.30 -18.06
CA PRO A 158 -16.48 -4.59 -18.50
C PRO A 158 -17.08 -4.92 -19.87
N GLN A 159 -16.24 -5.00 -20.89
CA GLN A 159 -16.67 -5.32 -22.24
C GLN A 159 -16.99 -6.81 -22.30
N ARG A 160 -18.21 -7.18 -22.68
CA ARG A 160 -18.56 -8.56 -23.04
C ARG A 160 -18.88 -8.60 -24.51
N ALA A 161 -18.15 -9.43 -25.25
CA ALA A 161 -18.41 -9.62 -26.67
C ALA A 161 -19.64 -10.51 -26.88
N ASP A 162 -20.46 -10.19 -27.89
CA ASP A 162 -21.46 -11.15 -28.38
C ASP A 162 -20.74 -12.32 -29.07
N ASN A 163 -20.84 -13.50 -28.46
CA ASN A 163 -20.18 -14.71 -28.94
C ASN A 163 -21.04 -15.51 -29.94
N THR A 164 -22.29 -15.12 -30.18
CA THR A 164 -23.17 -15.81 -31.13
C THR A 164 -22.83 -15.38 -32.54
N LEU A 165 -22.27 -16.29 -33.35
CA LEU A 165 -21.93 -16.02 -34.74
C LEU A 165 -23.10 -16.33 -35.69
N LEU A 166 -23.84 -17.40 -35.43
CA LEU A 166 -24.87 -17.91 -36.32
C LEU A 166 -26.20 -18.12 -35.58
N TYR A 167 -27.29 -17.73 -36.22
CA TYR A 167 -28.65 -18.09 -35.84
C TYR A 167 -29.20 -19.12 -36.81
N VAL A 168 -29.81 -20.19 -36.30
CA VAL A 168 -30.52 -21.15 -37.15
C VAL A 168 -31.83 -20.53 -37.61
N ARG A 169 -32.09 -20.59 -38.92
CA ARG A 169 -33.34 -20.12 -39.55
C ARG A 169 -34.25 -21.27 -39.96
N GLY A 170 -33.70 -22.46 -40.17
CA GLY A 170 -34.45 -23.66 -40.51
C GLY A 170 -33.56 -24.87 -40.69
N PHE A 171 -34.17 -25.99 -41.05
CA PHE A 171 -33.50 -27.24 -41.39
C PHE A 171 -34.06 -27.75 -42.71
N ASP A 172 -33.18 -27.95 -43.68
CA ASP A 172 -33.52 -28.59 -44.95
C ASP A 172 -33.37 -30.10 -44.82
N ALA A 173 -34.50 -30.80 -44.87
CA ALA A 173 -34.55 -32.26 -44.74
C ALA A 173 -33.96 -32.99 -45.95
N ALA A 174 -33.94 -32.38 -47.15
CA ALA A 174 -33.41 -33.02 -48.36
C ALA A 174 -31.87 -33.06 -48.33
N THR A 175 -31.24 -31.98 -47.86
CA THR A 175 -29.78 -31.88 -47.72
C THR A 175 -29.28 -32.20 -46.32
N GLN A 176 -30.19 -32.45 -45.38
CA GLN A 176 -29.91 -32.68 -43.96
C GLN A 176 -29.04 -31.59 -43.34
N ALA A 177 -29.29 -30.33 -43.73
CA ALA A 177 -28.47 -29.19 -43.36
C ALA A 177 -29.30 -28.08 -42.71
N TYR A 178 -28.71 -27.41 -41.72
CA TYR A 178 -29.29 -26.19 -41.16
C TYR A 178 -29.06 -25.00 -42.08
N THR A 179 -30.06 -24.13 -42.18
CA THR A 179 -29.92 -22.81 -42.80
C THR A 179 -29.60 -21.78 -41.73
N TYR A 180 -28.62 -20.92 -42.01
CA TYR A 180 -28.07 -19.99 -41.02
C TYR A 180 -28.25 -18.53 -41.44
N GLU A 181 -28.40 -17.67 -40.43
CA GLU A 181 -28.19 -16.23 -40.56
C GLU A 181 -26.97 -15.81 -39.73
N VAL A 182 -26.11 -14.99 -40.31
CA VAL A 182 -24.92 -14.46 -39.64
C VAL A 182 -25.31 -13.30 -38.72
N ASN A 183 -24.88 -13.37 -37.46
CA ASN A 183 -24.97 -12.24 -36.54
C ASN A 183 -23.92 -11.17 -36.89
N GLU A 184 -24.34 -10.11 -37.56
CA GLU A 184 -23.47 -8.99 -37.92
C GLU A 184 -23.00 -8.15 -36.71
N ARG A 185 -23.46 -8.48 -35.50
CA ARG A 185 -23.00 -7.89 -34.23
C ARG A 185 -22.01 -8.77 -33.48
N PHE A 186 -21.60 -9.91 -34.05
CA PHE A 186 -20.61 -10.78 -33.43
C PHE A 186 -19.33 -10.01 -33.05
N GLY A 187 -18.82 -10.27 -31.85
CA GLY A 187 -17.62 -9.62 -31.30
C GLY A 187 -17.83 -8.17 -30.87
N ASN A 188 -19.04 -7.62 -31.03
CA ASN A 188 -19.33 -6.25 -30.63
C ASN A 188 -19.46 -6.15 -29.11
N THR A 189 -18.86 -5.10 -28.54
CA THR A 189 -18.81 -4.89 -27.08
C THR A 189 -19.62 -3.70 -26.58
N VAL A 190 -20.40 -3.03 -27.45
CA VAL A 190 -21.09 -1.77 -27.07
C VAL A 190 -21.88 -1.92 -25.77
N SER A 191 -21.65 -0.99 -24.84
CA SER A 191 -22.21 -1.00 -23.48
C SER A 191 -23.74 -0.89 -23.42
N ASN A 192 -24.40 -0.49 -24.52
CA ASN A 192 -25.86 -0.36 -24.57
C ASN A 192 -26.64 -1.69 -24.50
N ALA A 193 -25.97 -2.84 -24.68
CA ALA A 193 -26.60 -4.15 -24.58
C ALA A 193 -26.45 -4.80 -23.18
N GLN A 194 -25.73 -4.18 -22.24
CA GLN A 194 -25.50 -4.75 -20.91
C GLN A 194 -26.50 -4.21 -19.89
N ALA A 195 -27.27 -5.11 -19.27
CA ALA A 195 -28.23 -4.78 -18.22
C ALA A 195 -27.59 -4.27 -16.91
N PHE A 196 -26.29 -4.54 -16.72
CA PHE A 196 -25.54 -4.15 -15.53
C PHE A 196 -24.36 -3.27 -15.91
N ARG A 197 -24.38 -2.02 -15.43
CA ARG A 197 -23.29 -1.05 -15.60
C ARG A 197 -22.63 -0.78 -14.26
N GLN A 198 -21.32 -0.63 -14.27
CA GLN A 198 -20.59 -0.15 -13.09
C GLN A 198 -20.75 1.37 -13.03
N PRO A 199 -21.44 1.93 -12.01
CA PRO A 199 -21.63 3.36 -11.92
C PRO A 199 -20.33 4.07 -11.50
N PHE A 200 -20.25 5.35 -11.84
CA PHE A 200 -19.32 6.26 -11.18
C PHE A 200 -19.86 6.59 -9.79
N LEU A 201 -19.03 6.46 -8.75
CA LEU A 201 -19.40 6.79 -7.37
C LEU A 201 -18.40 7.78 -6.75
N LEU A 202 -18.95 8.76 -6.04
CA LEU A 202 -18.19 9.68 -5.20
C LEU A 202 -18.43 9.33 -3.73
N GLN A 203 -17.36 9.11 -2.96
CA GLN A 203 -17.47 8.87 -1.52
C GLN A 203 -16.64 9.90 -0.76
N LEU A 204 -17.28 10.56 0.20
CA LEU A 204 -16.63 11.50 1.11
C LEU A 204 -16.59 10.88 2.51
N GLN A 205 -15.41 10.78 3.09
CA GLN A 205 -15.20 10.33 4.46
C GLN A 205 -14.54 11.44 5.25
N ALA A 206 -15.09 11.75 6.42
CA ALA A 206 -14.47 12.64 7.39
C ALA A 206 -14.14 11.85 8.67
N ARG A 207 -12.89 11.95 9.12
CA ARG A 207 -12.43 11.38 10.37
C ARG A 207 -11.91 12.51 11.26
N PHE A 208 -12.56 12.71 12.39
CA PHE A 208 -12.14 13.66 13.41
C PHE A 208 -11.61 12.91 14.63
N THR A 209 -10.42 13.29 15.10
CA THR A 209 -9.82 12.70 16.29
C THR A 209 -9.97 13.63 17.48
N TYR A 210 -10.64 13.16 18.54
CA TYR A 210 -10.92 13.89 19.76
C TYR A 210 -10.22 13.23 20.96
N GLY A 211 -9.51 14.01 21.78
CA GLY A 211 -8.71 13.52 22.91
C GLY A 211 -7.19 13.67 22.72
N GLN A 212 -6.40 13.10 23.65
CA GLN A 212 -4.93 13.04 23.53
C GLN A 212 -4.57 12.09 22.39
N ASN A 213 -3.88 12.60 21.35
CA ASN A 213 -3.45 11.80 20.22
C ASN A 213 -2.23 10.96 20.64
N ALA A 214 -2.44 9.88 21.40
CA ALA A 214 -1.35 9.02 21.89
C ALA A 214 -0.44 8.48 20.78
N ALA A 215 -0.95 8.33 19.54
CA ALA A 215 -0.17 7.94 18.36
C ALA A 215 0.68 9.08 17.78
N GLN A 216 0.22 10.33 17.87
CA GLN A 216 0.98 11.52 17.45
C GLN A 216 1.95 11.97 18.56
N GLU A 217 1.68 11.63 19.82
CA GLU A 217 2.64 11.75 20.92
C GLU A 217 3.69 10.64 20.90
N ARG A 218 3.35 9.42 20.43
CA ARG A 218 4.32 8.32 20.22
C ARG A 218 5.15 8.42 18.95
N PHE A 219 4.61 8.98 17.85
CA PHE A 219 5.24 8.97 16.52
C PHE A 219 5.21 10.32 15.77
N GLY A 220 4.64 11.39 16.34
CA GLY A 220 4.53 12.71 15.69
C GLY A 220 5.85 13.45 15.47
N GLY A 221 7.00 12.83 15.72
CA GLY A 221 8.30 13.32 15.30
C GLY A 221 8.65 13.06 13.83
N PHE A 222 7.84 12.31 13.07
CA PHE A 222 8.19 11.92 11.69
C PHE A 222 7.62 12.81 10.57
N GLY A 223 6.67 13.71 10.86
CA GLY A 223 6.03 14.57 9.84
C GLY A 223 6.28 16.05 10.10
N GLY A 224 7.09 16.68 9.26
CA GLY A 224 7.58 18.06 9.40
C GLY A 224 6.51 19.13 9.66
N GLY A 225 6.90 20.11 10.47
CA GLY A 225 6.16 21.32 10.76
C GLY A 225 6.92 22.17 11.78
N GLY A 226 7.92 22.93 11.31
CA GLY A 226 8.60 23.94 12.11
C GLY A 226 7.65 25.10 12.40
N GLY A 227 7.08 25.13 13.60
CA GLY A 227 6.44 26.29 14.21
C GLY A 227 7.27 26.78 15.41
N PRO A 228 7.26 28.08 15.76
CA PRO A 228 8.04 28.62 16.86
C PRO A 228 7.49 28.06 18.18
N GLY A 229 8.14 27.03 18.71
CA GLY A 229 7.72 26.30 19.91
C GLY A 229 7.78 24.76 19.83
N GLY A 230 8.09 24.17 18.67
CA GLY A 230 8.11 22.71 18.47
C GLY A 230 9.48 22.06 18.70
N GLY A 231 9.84 21.78 19.94
CA GLY A 231 11.02 20.96 20.27
C GLY A 231 10.73 19.46 20.09
N GLY A 232 10.73 18.95 18.86
CA GLY A 232 10.44 17.54 18.61
C GLY A 232 10.48 17.12 17.14
N GLY A 233 11.56 17.45 16.42
CA GLY A 233 11.77 16.97 15.04
C GLY A 233 12.15 15.48 14.95
N PRO A 234 12.45 14.95 13.75
CA PRO A 234 12.82 13.54 13.52
C PRO A 234 14.13 13.12 14.20
N GLY A 235 14.90 14.09 14.69
CA GLY A 235 16.05 13.90 15.56
C GLY A 235 15.77 14.01 17.04
N GLY A 236 14.54 14.33 17.46
CA GLY A 236 14.17 14.52 18.86
C GLY A 236 14.28 13.24 19.67
N GLY A 237 13.78 12.10 19.18
CA GLY A 237 13.88 10.82 19.89
C GLY A 237 15.31 10.27 19.95
N LEU A 238 16.08 10.43 18.87
CA LEU A 238 17.46 9.94 18.78
C LEU A 238 18.46 10.90 19.45
N ALA A 239 18.25 12.23 19.40
CA ALA A 239 19.04 13.22 20.13
C ALA A 239 18.63 13.32 21.60
N ALA A 240 17.36 13.06 21.95
CA ALA A 240 16.95 12.88 23.35
C ALA A 240 17.62 11.63 23.95
N MET A 241 17.91 10.60 23.15
CA MET A 241 18.71 9.45 23.57
C MET A 241 20.14 9.81 23.98
N PHE A 242 20.66 10.93 23.46
CA PHE A 242 21.93 11.55 23.87
C PHE A 242 21.70 12.76 24.79
N GLY A 243 20.65 12.82 25.60
CA GLY A 243 20.59 13.80 26.69
C GLY A 243 20.57 15.27 26.25
N GLY A 244 19.79 15.61 25.22
CA GLY A 244 19.47 17.01 24.92
C GLY A 244 18.51 17.62 25.94
N ALA A 245 19.04 18.22 27.01
CA ALA A 245 18.28 19.03 27.95
C ALA A 245 17.97 20.40 27.34
N THR A 246 16.90 20.50 26.55
CA THR A 246 16.24 21.79 26.26
C THR A 246 14.72 21.65 26.40
N GLY A 247 14.28 21.38 27.64
CA GLY A 247 13.00 21.88 28.13
C GLY A 247 13.22 23.31 28.61
N GLY A 248 12.53 24.27 28.00
CA GLY A 248 12.76 25.70 28.23
C GLY A 248 12.73 26.10 29.70
N SER A 249 13.75 26.85 30.11
CA SER A 249 13.72 27.71 31.29
C SER A 249 12.69 28.81 31.07
N GLY A 250 11.45 28.59 31.53
CA GLY A 250 10.42 29.61 31.68
C GLY A 250 9.85 29.52 33.08
N GLY A 251 10.17 30.50 33.92
CA GLY A 251 9.74 30.55 35.32
C GLY A 251 8.23 30.64 35.46
N GLY A 252 7.70 29.91 36.45
CA GLY A 252 6.30 29.93 36.83
C GLY A 252 6.10 29.05 38.06
N THR A 253 6.03 29.69 39.22
CA THR A 253 5.66 29.13 40.52
C THR A 253 4.32 28.39 40.46
N GLY A 254 4.26 27.17 41.01
CA GLY A 254 3.00 26.46 41.28
C GLY A 254 3.16 24.95 41.17
N GLY A 255 3.03 24.24 42.30
CA GLY A 255 3.30 22.81 42.40
C GLY A 255 2.35 21.90 41.62
N GLY A 256 2.79 20.65 41.44
CA GLY A 256 1.93 19.55 41.01
C GLY A 256 2.59 18.63 39.97
N LEU A 257 3.15 17.50 40.44
CA LEU A 257 3.18 16.20 39.76
C LEU A 257 3.36 16.23 38.22
N GLY A 258 4.59 16.52 37.77
CA GLY A 258 4.97 16.47 36.35
C GLY A 258 5.20 15.05 35.84
N GLY A 259 4.14 14.41 35.37
CA GLY A 259 4.19 13.10 34.71
C GLY A 259 4.83 13.12 33.32
N ALA A 260 5.66 12.11 33.06
CA ALA A 260 5.87 11.45 31.77
C ALA A 260 6.64 12.17 30.63
N ASN A 261 7.79 12.81 30.91
CA ASN A 261 8.80 13.13 29.88
C ASN A 261 10.26 12.74 30.25
N SER A 262 10.44 11.81 31.19
CA SER A 262 11.74 11.41 31.76
C SER A 262 12.38 10.16 31.10
N ARG A 263 12.33 10.00 29.77
CA ARG A 263 12.83 8.78 29.11
C ARG A 263 14.07 8.94 28.22
N VAL A 264 15.05 9.74 28.65
CA VAL A 264 16.47 9.36 28.84
C VAL A 264 17.08 10.44 29.75
N ALA A 265 16.74 10.40 31.03
CA ALA A 265 17.41 11.21 32.03
C ALA A 265 18.83 10.67 32.24
N ASN A 266 19.81 11.56 32.45
CA ASN A 266 21.19 11.20 32.74
C ASN A 266 21.23 10.14 33.87
N PRO A 267 21.70 8.91 33.60
CA PRO A 267 21.66 7.82 34.58
C PRO A 267 22.53 8.10 35.80
N LEU A 268 23.58 8.91 35.67
CA LEU A 268 24.38 9.34 36.82
C LEU A 268 23.66 10.37 37.69
N ALA A 269 22.80 11.21 37.10
CA ALA A 269 21.92 12.08 37.88
C ALA A 269 20.91 11.26 38.69
N GLN A 270 20.34 10.21 38.10
CA GLN A 270 19.46 9.27 38.82
C GLN A 270 20.20 8.52 39.93
N LEU A 271 21.47 8.14 39.69
CA LEU A 271 22.31 7.52 40.71
C LEU A 271 22.55 8.48 41.89
N ILE A 272 22.77 9.77 41.62
CA ILE A 272 22.93 10.80 42.65
C ILE A 272 21.63 11.05 43.42
N GLU A 273 20.46 10.95 42.78
CA GLU A 273 19.15 11.03 43.46
C GLU A 273 18.96 9.90 44.48
N LEU A 274 19.60 8.74 44.27
CA LEU A 274 19.59 7.62 45.21
C LEU A 274 20.57 7.79 46.39
N LYS A 275 21.15 8.99 46.59
CA LYS A 275 22.18 9.25 47.62
C LYS A 275 21.82 8.78 49.02
N ASP A 276 20.57 8.93 49.44
CA ASP A 276 20.13 8.58 50.79
C ASP A 276 19.98 7.07 50.95
N SER A 277 19.54 6.39 49.87
CA SER A 277 19.40 4.93 49.82
C SER A 277 20.75 4.22 49.73
N LEU A 278 21.69 4.80 48.97
CA LEU A 278 23.05 4.30 48.79
C LEU A 278 24.03 4.80 49.86
N LYS A 279 23.56 5.64 50.80
CA LYS A 279 24.37 6.28 51.84
C LYS A 279 25.65 6.90 51.29
N LEU A 280 25.53 7.68 50.20
CA LEU A 280 26.68 8.30 49.54
C LEU A 280 27.29 9.37 50.45
N SER A 281 28.63 9.41 50.54
CA SER A 281 29.32 10.50 51.23
C SER A 281 29.26 11.80 50.42
N GLU A 282 29.46 12.94 51.07
CA GLU A 282 29.52 14.23 50.38
C GLU A 282 30.62 14.27 49.30
N ASP A 283 31.76 13.60 49.55
CA ASP A 283 32.84 13.48 48.58
C ASP A 283 32.42 12.63 47.37
N GLN A 284 31.73 11.51 47.60
CA GLN A 284 31.20 10.67 46.52
C GLN A 284 30.18 11.42 45.69
N VAL A 285 29.27 12.18 46.32
CA VAL A 285 28.29 13.01 45.60
C VAL A 285 29.00 14.05 44.74
N LYS A 286 29.98 14.79 45.29
CA LYS A 286 30.75 15.78 44.51
C LYS A 286 31.44 15.16 43.29
N ARG A 287 32.11 14.03 43.47
CA ARG A 287 32.82 13.34 42.38
C ARG A 287 31.84 12.78 41.34
N LEU A 288 30.72 12.20 41.76
CA LEU A 288 29.68 11.71 40.85
C LEU A 288 29.01 12.86 40.07
N THR A 289 28.80 14.02 40.69
CA THR A 289 28.29 15.22 40.00
C THR A 289 29.22 15.64 38.88
N VAL A 290 30.53 15.67 39.09
CA VAL A 290 31.50 16.01 38.03
C VAL A 290 31.41 15.03 36.85
N VAL A 291 31.30 13.72 37.12
CA VAL A 291 31.16 12.72 36.06
C VAL A 291 29.80 12.86 35.36
N SER A 292 28.73 13.13 36.11
CA SER A 292 27.38 13.38 35.61
C SER A 292 27.34 14.60 34.68
N ASP A 293 27.94 15.72 35.08
CA ASP A 293 27.97 16.96 34.30
C ASP A 293 28.79 16.78 33.01
N THR A 294 29.91 16.06 33.11
CA THR A 294 30.76 15.72 31.95
C THR A 294 30.01 14.85 30.96
N LEU A 295 29.29 13.82 31.45
CA LEU A 295 28.44 12.97 30.64
C LEU A 295 27.33 13.79 29.96
N ALA A 296 26.65 14.65 30.71
CA ALA A 296 25.59 15.53 30.19
C ALA A 296 26.09 16.46 29.09
N ALA A 297 27.24 17.11 29.28
CA ALA A 297 27.82 18.03 28.29
C ALA A 297 28.25 17.30 27.00
N HIS A 298 28.78 16.08 27.10
CA HIS A 298 29.14 15.29 25.92
C HIS A 298 27.89 14.77 25.20
N SER A 299 26.92 14.27 25.95
CA SER A 299 25.60 13.86 25.47
C SER A 299 24.94 15.00 24.69
N GLN A 300 24.83 16.19 25.27
CA GLN A 300 24.23 17.35 24.61
C GLN A 300 24.89 17.68 23.25
N ARG A 301 26.23 17.69 23.19
CA ARG A 301 26.96 17.91 21.94
C ARG A 301 26.64 16.85 20.88
N LEU A 302 26.63 15.57 21.25
CA LEU A 302 26.25 14.49 20.33
C LEU A 302 24.81 14.63 19.84
N GLY A 303 23.88 15.02 20.72
CA GLY A 303 22.50 15.30 20.36
C GLY A 303 22.38 16.43 19.33
N ASP A 304 23.17 17.50 19.49
CA ASP A 304 23.21 18.62 18.55
C ASP A 304 23.77 18.21 17.18
N GLU A 305 24.83 17.39 17.15
CA GLU A 305 25.42 16.84 15.92
C GLU A 305 24.44 15.92 15.17
N VAL A 306 23.74 15.05 15.89
CA VAL A 306 22.70 14.18 15.33
C VAL A 306 21.56 15.00 14.73
N ARG A 307 21.13 16.05 15.44
CA ARG A 307 20.08 16.96 14.95
C ARG A 307 20.53 17.68 13.68
N ALA A 308 21.77 18.16 13.63
CA ALA A 308 22.35 18.79 12.45
C ALA A 308 22.45 17.82 11.26
N ALA A 309 22.83 16.56 11.49
CA ALA A 309 22.91 15.54 10.45
C ALA A 309 21.52 15.22 9.84
N ILE A 310 20.49 15.16 10.67
CA ILE A 310 19.10 14.93 10.24
C ILE A 310 18.56 16.15 9.49
N ALA A 311 18.82 17.36 9.98
CA ALA A 311 18.43 18.59 9.30
C ALA A 311 19.04 18.70 7.89
N LYS A 312 20.31 18.27 7.74
CA LYS A 312 21.00 18.21 6.44
C LYS A 312 20.37 17.21 5.46
N ALA A 313 19.67 16.18 5.95
CA ALA A 313 19.05 15.16 5.12
C ALA A 313 17.72 15.60 4.47
N GLY A 314 17.12 16.70 4.92
CA GLY A 314 15.91 17.29 4.32
C GLY A 314 14.59 16.69 4.84
N SER A 315 13.49 17.03 4.18
CA SER A 315 12.11 16.81 4.70
C SER A 315 11.52 15.42 4.45
N ASN A 316 12.16 14.60 3.61
CA ASN A 316 11.77 13.20 3.38
C ASN A 316 12.98 12.32 3.01
N PRO A 317 13.95 12.17 3.93
CA PRO A 317 15.16 11.43 3.64
C PRO A 317 14.92 9.92 3.73
N ASP A 318 15.64 9.15 2.91
CA ASP A 318 15.67 7.69 3.03
C ASP A 318 16.11 7.30 4.46
N PRO A 319 15.26 6.59 5.23
CA PRO A 319 15.59 6.17 6.58
C PRO A 319 16.89 5.36 6.69
N ALA A 320 17.24 4.57 5.67
CA ALA A 320 18.47 3.78 5.65
C ALA A 320 19.72 4.64 5.55
N VAL A 321 19.68 5.71 4.75
CA VAL A 321 20.81 6.64 4.54
C VAL A 321 21.03 7.49 5.80
N VAL A 322 19.95 7.97 6.41
CA VAL A 322 20.02 8.74 7.66
C VAL A 322 20.59 7.88 8.79
N PHE A 323 20.11 6.64 8.92
CA PHE A 323 20.57 5.74 9.97
C PHE A 323 22.04 5.36 9.79
N ALA A 324 22.50 5.14 8.55
CA ALA A 324 23.91 4.88 8.25
C ALA A 324 24.82 6.04 8.66
N GLY A 325 24.39 7.30 8.46
CA GLY A 325 25.13 8.49 8.85
C GLY A 325 25.20 8.73 10.37
N ILE A 326 24.17 8.33 11.11
CA ILE A 326 24.10 8.55 12.57
C ILE A 326 24.73 7.41 13.37
N ARG A 327 24.81 6.20 12.83
CA ARG A 327 25.42 5.03 13.48
C ARG A 327 26.77 5.30 14.20
N PRO A 328 27.77 5.99 13.62
CA PRO A 328 29.02 6.26 14.33
C PRO A 328 28.83 7.13 15.58
N LYS A 329 27.85 8.06 15.56
CA LYS A 329 27.52 8.93 16.70
C LYS A 329 26.78 8.17 17.80
N LEU A 330 25.96 7.17 17.42
CA LEU A 330 25.34 6.26 18.39
C LEU A 330 26.40 5.46 19.16
N GLU A 331 27.40 4.94 18.46
CA GLU A 331 28.51 4.19 19.06
C GLU A 331 29.46 5.07 19.89
N GLU A 332 29.65 6.34 19.51
CA GLU A 332 30.38 7.32 20.31
C GLU A 332 29.72 7.54 21.68
N GLY A 333 28.41 7.81 21.71
CA GLY A 333 27.73 8.04 22.99
C GLY A 333 27.59 6.77 23.84
N ARG A 334 27.48 5.57 23.25
CA ARG A 334 27.55 4.29 23.99
C ARG A 334 28.89 4.13 24.71
N ARG A 335 30.00 4.42 24.03
CA ARG A 335 31.34 4.38 24.63
C ARG A 335 31.51 5.42 25.73
N ASN A 336 31.03 6.64 25.52
CA ASN A 336 31.10 7.70 26.53
C ASN A 336 30.29 7.33 27.79
N PHE A 337 29.10 6.75 27.61
CA PHE A 337 28.31 6.24 28.71
C PHE A 337 29.04 5.12 29.48
N ALA A 338 29.58 4.12 28.77
CA ALA A 338 30.33 3.02 29.41
C ALA A 338 31.52 3.54 30.24
N ASN A 339 32.24 4.55 29.72
CA ASN A 339 33.33 5.19 30.45
C ASN A 339 32.84 5.94 31.69
N ALA A 340 31.75 6.69 31.59
CA ALA A 340 31.16 7.42 32.71
C ALA A 340 30.67 6.47 33.82
N MET A 341 30.05 5.34 33.45
CA MET A 341 29.63 4.32 34.42
C MET A 341 30.82 3.63 35.09
N LYS A 342 31.92 3.37 34.37
CA LYS A 342 33.15 2.83 34.96
C LYS A 342 33.77 3.79 35.97
N LEU A 343 33.74 5.09 35.70
CA LEU A 343 34.19 6.11 36.65
C LEU A 343 33.28 6.17 37.88
N ALA A 344 31.97 6.07 37.70
CA ALA A 344 31.00 6.02 38.80
C ALA A 344 31.19 4.77 39.68
N GLU A 345 31.39 3.59 39.08
CA GLU A 345 31.71 2.35 39.80
C GLU A 345 32.97 2.50 40.65
N GLY A 346 34.01 3.17 40.15
CA GLY A 346 35.25 3.44 40.90
C GLY A 346 35.13 4.50 42.01
N ILE A 347 34.04 5.29 42.04
CA ILE A 347 33.74 6.23 43.13
C ILE A 347 32.95 5.54 44.25
N LEU A 348 32.17 4.52 43.90
CA LEU A 348 31.34 3.76 44.82
C LEU A 348 32.13 2.61 45.48
N THR A 349 31.69 2.20 46.66
CA THR A 349 32.16 0.93 47.25
C THR A 349 31.53 -0.27 46.52
N PRO A 350 32.14 -1.46 46.56
CA PRO A 350 31.56 -2.67 45.96
C PRO A 350 30.14 -2.97 46.47
N GLU A 351 29.87 -2.68 47.74
CA GLU A 351 28.56 -2.86 48.38
C GLU A 351 27.54 -1.88 47.84
N GLN A 352 27.91 -0.60 47.68
CA GLN A 352 27.03 0.43 47.09
C GLN A 352 26.73 0.13 45.63
N TRP A 353 27.72 -0.33 44.85
CA TRP A 353 27.52 -0.66 43.44
C TRP A 353 26.54 -1.82 43.25
N LYS A 354 26.54 -2.82 44.15
CA LYS A 354 25.54 -3.91 44.13
C LYS A 354 24.11 -3.40 44.33
N MET A 355 23.93 -2.31 45.08
CA MET A 355 22.61 -1.72 45.34
C MET A 355 22.10 -0.84 44.19
N VAL A 356 22.94 -0.48 43.21
CA VAL A 356 22.51 0.31 42.05
C VAL A 356 21.60 -0.52 41.14
N PRO A 357 20.38 -0.04 40.80
CA PRO A 357 19.45 -0.74 39.91
C PRO A 357 20.02 -1.02 38.52
N GLU A 358 19.63 -2.15 37.95
CA GLU A 358 20.09 -2.58 36.61
C GLU A 358 19.65 -1.61 35.49
N SER A 359 18.51 -0.95 35.67
CA SER A 359 18.03 0.09 34.74
C SER A 359 18.94 1.32 34.66
N ILE A 360 19.73 1.59 35.70
CA ILE A 360 20.71 2.68 35.75
C ILE A 360 22.05 2.20 35.19
N LYS A 361 22.44 0.96 35.49
CA LYS A 361 23.68 0.34 34.95
C LYS A 361 23.60 0.15 33.44
N ASN A 362 22.44 -0.24 32.93
CA ASN A 362 22.21 -0.57 31.53
C ASN A 362 20.91 0.06 31.01
N PRO A 363 20.88 1.38 30.72
CA PRO A 363 19.68 2.07 30.25
C PRO A 363 19.32 1.73 28.78
N PHE A 364 20.20 1.03 28.05
CA PHE A 364 20.04 0.74 26.62
C PHE A 364 19.56 -0.68 26.30
N THR A 365 19.30 -1.53 27.30
CA THR A 365 18.88 -2.94 27.13
C THR A 365 17.50 -3.12 26.49
N GLY A 366 16.75 -2.05 26.23
CA GLY A 366 15.47 -2.08 25.51
C GLY A 366 15.54 -1.72 24.02
N PHE A 367 16.67 -1.20 23.53
CA PHE A 367 16.80 -0.70 22.16
C PHE A 367 17.81 -1.55 21.36
N GLY A 368 17.29 -2.58 20.70
CA GLY A 368 17.96 -3.20 19.55
C GLY A 368 19.08 -4.20 19.84
N GLN A 369 18.98 -5.01 20.90
CA GLN A 369 19.61 -6.34 20.81
C GLN A 369 18.79 -7.18 19.82
N PRO A 370 19.40 -7.77 18.77
CA PRO A 370 18.77 -8.92 18.13
C PRO A 370 18.50 -9.91 19.25
N ARG A 371 17.29 -10.48 19.30
CA ARG A 371 17.02 -11.64 20.16
C ARG A 371 17.99 -12.74 19.74
N GLY A 372 19.15 -12.79 20.38
CA GLY A 372 20.08 -13.90 20.27
C GLY A 372 19.33 -15.14 20.72
N ASN A 373 19.38 -16.17 19.87
CA ASN A 373 18.80 -17.49 20.09
C ASN A 373 18.74 -17.86 21.58
N GLN A 374 17.56 -17.69 22.18
CA GLN A 374 17.18 -18.58 23.27
C GLN A 374 16.99 -19.94 22.62
N GLN A 375 18.05 -20.75 22.68
CA GLN A 375 17.97 -22.18 22.46
C GLN A 375 16.83 -22.71 23.32
N ARG A 376 15.73 -23.05 22.65
CA ARG A 376 14.68 -23.89 23.23
C ARG A 376 15.38 -25.20 23.63
N PRO A 377 15.21 -25.70 24.86
CA PRO A 377 15.66 -27.05 25.19
C PRO A 377 14.98 -28.01 24.21
N ALA A 378 15.77 -28.87 23.59
CA ALA A 378 15.26 -29.91 22.71
C ALA A 378 14.26 -30.77 23.47
N GLY A 379 12.98 -30.61 23.15
CA GLY A 379 11.90 -31.43 23.66
C GLY A 379 12.08 -32.85 23.15
N ASN A 380 12.35 -33.73 24.10
CA ASN A 380 12.53 -35.17 23.96
C ASN A 380 11.40 -35.79 23.10
N GLY A 381 11.78 -36.47 22.02
CA GLY A 381 10.88 -37.25 21.18
C GLY A 381 10.36 -38.46 21.95
N GLY A 382 9.20 -38.30 22.58
CA GLY A 382 8.43 -39.40 23.15
C GLY A 382 7.58 -40.05 22.07
N GLN A 383 8.06 -41.17 21.54
CA GLN A 383 7.21 -42.20 20.93
C GLN A 383 6.20 -42.71 21.96
N ARG A 384 4.96 -42.92 21.52
CA ARG A 384 4.01 -43.97 21.95
C ARG A 384 2.60 -43.67 21.43
N PRO A 385 1.73 -44.69 21.32
CA PRO A 385 1.80 -45.92 20.51
C PRO A 385 0.92 -45.80 19.26
#